data_AF-A0A1Y3AUW9-F1
#
_entry.id   AF-A0A1Y3AUW9-F1
#
_cell.length_a   1.000
_cell.length_b   1.000
_cell.length_c   1.000
_cell.angle_alpha   90.00
_cell.angle_beta   90.00
_cell.angle_gamma   90.00
#
_symmetry.space_group_name_H-M   'P 1'
#
loop_
_entity.id
_entity.type
_entity.pdbx_description
1 polymer ?
#
loop_
_entity_poly.entity_id
_entity_poly.type
_entity_poly.pdbx_seq_one_letter_code
_entity_poly.pdbx_strand_id
1 'polypeptide(L)'
;MPRCLNCIKLWPQYALALIMITIYGYLSFGWKFDPDCPLGYVGPGGLYDNISNPFCIGGSAHRIDELLFTANHCYRGNFAGIIYDQGYFNLWHDPEGLLGTTNSIVLTIIGLQVGHTVLHNVQPWARF
;
A
#
# COMPACT_ATOMS: atom_id res chain seq x y z
N MET A 1 -33.12 7.64 -18.57
CA MET A 1 -32.59 6.64 -17.63
C MET A 1 -31.43 7.27 -16.88
N PRO A 2 -31.47 7.48 -15.55
CA PRO A 2 -30.42 8.25 -14.92
C PRO A 2 -29.19 7.35 -14.74
N ARG A 3 -28.32 7.33 -15.76
CA ARG A 3 -26.99 6.68 -15.73
C ARG A 3 -26.12 7.19 -14.56
N CYS A 4 -26.42 8.37 -14.02
CA CYS A 4 -25.68 9.01 -12.93
C CYS A 4 -26.24 8.73 -11.52
N LEU A 5 -27.43 8.13 -11.38
CA LEU A 5 -28.04 7.89 -10.05
C LEU A 5 -27.22 6.89 -9.20
N ASN A 6 -26.41 6.04 -9.85
CA ASN A 6 -25.52 5.11 -9.17
C ASN A 6 -24.21 5.76 -8.70
N CYS A 7 -23.71 6.81 -9.36
CA CYS A 7 -22.55 7.58 -8.87
C CYS A 7 -22.88 8.28 -7.54
N ILE A 8 -24.09 8.83 -7.41
CA ILE A 8 -24.58 9.45 -6.17
C ILE A 8 -24.84 8.42 -5.08
N LYS A 9 -25.00 7.12 -5.37
CA LYS A 9 -25.09 6.08 -4.32
C LYS A 9 -23.73 5.54 -3.89
N LEU A 10 -22.76 5.46 -4.80
CA LEU A 10 -21.40 4.99 -4.51
C LEU A 10 -20.47 6.06 -3.91
N TRP A 11 -20.92 7.31 -3.80
CA TRP A 11 -20.15 8.41 -3.21
C TRP A 11 -19.45 8.10 -1.88
N PRO A 12 -20.01 7.31 -0.92
CA PRO A 12 -19.33 7.05 0.34
C PRO A 12 -18.09 6.17 0.14
N GLN A 13 -18.10 5.30 -0.87
CA GLN A 13 -16.98 4.43 -1.21
C GLN A 13 -15.83 5.25 -1.81
N TYR A 14 -16.13 6.25 -2.65
CA TYR A 14 -15.11 7.18 -3.16
C TYR A 14 -14.58 8.11 -2.07
N ALA A 15 -15.44 8.58 -1.16
CA ALA A 15 -15.00 9.35 -0.01
C ALA A 15 -14.04 8.53 0.86
N LEU A 16 -14.37 7.26 1.13
CA LEU A 16 -13.48 6.33 1.82
C LEU A 16 -12.16 6.14 1.06
N ALA A 17 -12.20 5.89 -0.24
CA ALA A 17 -10.99 5.74 -1.05
C ALA A 17 -10.10 6.99 -1.02
N LEU A 18 -10.68 8.19 -1.11
CA LEU A 18 -9.94 9.44 -0.99
C LEU A 18 -9.30 9.59 0.39
N ILE A 19 -10.04 9.29 1.46
CA ILE A 19 -9.49 9.29 2.83
C ILE A 19 -8.32 8.32 2.93
N MET A 20 -8.48 7.08 2.45
CA MET A 20 -7.43 6.05 2.48
C MET A 20 -6.19 6.48 1.69
N ILE A 21 -6.35 7.08 0.50
CA ILE A 21 -5.23 7.61 -0.31
C ILE A 21 -4.53 8.76 0.40
N THR A 22 -5.29 9.67 1.03
CA THR A 22 -4.68 10.79 1.78
C THR A 22 -3.89 10.30 2.99
N ILE A 23 -4.40 9.31 3.73
CA ILE A 23 -3.71 8.67 4.84
C ILE A 23 -2.44 7.98 4.33
N TYR A 24 -2.54 7.18 3.26
CA TYR A 24 -1.39 6.51 2.65
C TYR A 24 -0.31 7.50 2.23
N GLY A 25 -0.68 8.58 1.51
CA GLY A 25 0.26 9.59 1.05
C GLY A 25 0.93 10.35 2.21
N TYR A 26 0.16 10.70 3.25
CA TYR A 26 0.70 11.36 4.43
C TYR A 26 1.67 10.46 5.20
N LEU A 27 1.31 9.19 5.43
CA LEU A 27 2.17 8.24 6.13
C LEU A 27 3.40 7.82 5.31
N SER A 28 3.29 7.82 3.98
CA SER A 28 4.41 7.48 3.10
C SER A 28 5.41 8.63 2.95
N PHE A 29 4.93 9.87 2.78
CA PHE A 29 5.77 11.00 2.37
C PHE A 29 5.78 12.19 3.34
N GLY A 30 4.82 12.26 4.26
CA GLY A 30 4.57 13.44 5.10
C GLY A 30 5.39 13.50 6.39
N TRP A 31 6.10 12.44 6.77
CA TRP A 31 6.86 12.39 8.01
C TRP A 31 8.21 11.69 7.84
N LYS A 32 9.19 12.11 8.65
CA LYS A 32 10.51 11.49 8.71
C LYS A 32 10.47 10.39 9.77
N PHE A 33 10.43 9.15 9.32
CA PHE A 33 10.31 7.98 10.19
C PHE A 33 11.62 7.64 10.92
N ASP A 34 12.77 7.99 10.33
CA ASP A 34 14.10 7.73 10.88
C ASP A 34 15.07 8.89 10.54
N PRO A 35 15.94 9.33 11.46
CA PRO A 35 16.93 10.38 11.20
C PRO A 35 17.89 10.09 10.05
N ASP A 36 18.26 8.82 9.85
CA ASP A 36 19.29 8.40 8.89
C ASP A 36 18.73 8.10 7.50
N CYS A 37 17.40 8.06 7.35
CA CYS A 37 16.72 7.79 6.09
C CYS A 37 16.22 9.07 5.40
N PRO A 38 16.22 9.11 4.05
CA PRO A 38 15.65 10.22 3.30
C PRO A 38 14.13 10.28 3.47
N LEU A 39 13.59 11.50 3.46
CA LEU A 39 12.15 11.73 3.57
C LEU A 39 11.42 11.09 2.37
N GLY A 40 10.37 10.31 2.65
CA GLY A 40 9.58 9.69 1.60
C GLY A 40 10.24 8.48 0.93
N TYR A 41 11.22 7.85 1.57
CA TYR A 41 11.83 6.61 1.05
C TYR A 41 10.82 5.46 1.04
N VAL A 42 10.63 4.82 -0.12
CA VAL A 42 9.78 3.63 -0.32
C VAL A 42 10.58 2.50 -1.00
N GLY A 43 11.91 2.58 -0.93
CA GLY A 43 12.80 1.62 -1.56
C GLY A 43 13.02 0.34 -0.74
N PRO A 44 13.68 -0.66 -1.33
CA PRO A 44 13.95 -1.93 -0.67
C PRO A 44 15.02 -1.84 0.43
N GLY A 45 15.88 -0.81 0.45
CA GLY A 45 16.98 -0.65 1.41
C GLY A 45 18.01 -1.79 1.34
N GLY A 46 18.78 -1.96 2.43
CA GLY A 46 19.75 -3.06 2.55
C GLY A 46 20.88 -2.95 1.53
N LEU A 47 21.10 -4.01 0.75
CA LEU A 47 22.10 -4.05 -0.32
C LEU A 47 21.77 -3.20 -1.56
N TYR A 48 20.57 -2.61 -1.62
CA TYR A 48 20.16 -1.78 -2.73
C TYR A 48 21.04 -0.52 -2.87
N ASP A 49 21.27 -0.11 -4.11
CA ASP A 49 22.00 1.12 -4.45
C ASP A 49 23.36 1.22 -3.73
N ASN A 50 24.15 0.14 -3.84
CA ASN A 50 25.49 0.03 -3.25
C ASN A 50 25.52 0.34 -1.73
N ILE A 51 24.47 -0.09 -1.01
CA ILE A 51 24.34 0.08 0.44
C ILE A 51 24.23 1.59 0.81
N SER A 52 23.55 2.39 -0.02
CA SER A 52 23.33 3.81 0.29
C SER A 52 22.38 4.01 1.47
N ASN A 53 21.44 3.08 1.69
CA ASN A 53 20.40 3.16 2.72
C ASN A 53 20.17 1.79 3.41
N PRO A 54 21.18 1.26 4.14
CA PRO A 54 21.14 -0.09 4.69
C PRO A 54 20.00 -0.33 5.68
N PHE A 55 19.71 0.67 6.54
CA PHE A 55 18.73 0.55 7.63
C PHE A 55 17.33 1.05 7.25
N CYS A 56 17.10 1.42 5.98
CA CYS A 56 15.84 2.01 5.52
C CYS A 56 14.94 0.99 4.80
N ILE A 57 15.11 -0.30 5.08
CA ILE A 57 14.40 -1.39 4.39
C ILE A 57 12.88 -1.21 4.51
N GLY A 58 12.18 -1.14 3.37
CA GLY A 58 10.72 -1.01 3.34
C GLY A 58 10.19 0.37 3.76
N GLY A 59 11.08 1.34 4.00
CA GLY A 59 10.73 2.73 4.25
C GLY A 59 9.80 2.95 5.44
N SER A 60 8.94 3.97 5.34
CA SER A 60 7.99 4.29 6.40
C SER A 60 6.94 3.21 6.63
N ALA A 61 6.65 2.37 5.62
CA ALA A 61 5.72 1.25 5.76
C ALA A 61 6.24 0.20 6.74
N HIS A 62 7.49 -0.23 6.59
CA HIS A 62 8.12 -1.13 7.55
C HIS A 62 8.06 -0.59 8.98
N ARG A 63 8.40 0.69 9.17
CA ARG A 63 8.39 1.32 10.51
C ARG A 63 7.00 1.32 11.15
N ILE A 64 5.96 1.57 10.36
CA ILE A 64 4.58 1.57 10.84
C ILE A 64 4.13 0.16 11.21
N ASP A 65 4.48 -0.83 10.39
CA ASP A 65 4.14 -2.23 10.66
C ASP A 65 4.86 -2.75 11.91
N GLU A 66 6.11 -2.36 12.13
CA GLU A 66 6.86 -2.69 13.34
C GLU A 66 6.21 -2.08 14.60
N LEU A 67 5.77 -0.81 14.52
CA LEU A 67 5.14 -0.11 15.64
C LEU A 67 3.77 -0.71 16.03
N LEU A 68 3.00 -1.19 15.05
CA LEU A 68 1.63 -1.69 15.27
C LEU A 68 1.56 -3.20 15.48
N PHE A 69 2.26 -3.97 14.65
CA PHE A 69 2.18 -5.43 14.64
C PHE A 69 3.39 -6.11 15.29
N THR A 70 4.41 -5.34 15.69
CA THR A 70 5.68 -5.83 16.26
C THR A 70 6.54 -6.59 15.23
N ALA A 71 7.86 -6.62 15.45
CA ALA A 71 8.83 -7.33 14.60
C ALA A 71 8.62 -8.87 14.46
N ASN A 72 7.67 -9.44 15.21
CA ASN A 72 7.31 -10.85 15.10
C ASN A 72 6.28 -11.12 13.99
N HIS A 73 5.55 -10.11 13.53
CA HIS A 73 4.59 -10.25 12.43
C HIS A 73 5.28 -10.23 11.05
N CYS A 74 6.46 -9.62 10.97
CA CYS A 74 7.17 -9.44 9.71
C CYS A 74 7.68 -10.78 9.14
N TYR A 75 7.42 -11.00 7.85
CA TYR A 75 7.73 -12.26 7.18
C TYR A 75 9.24 -12.44 6.96
N ARG A 76 9.85 -13.41 7.63
CA ARG A 76 11.31 -13.65 7.62
C ARG A 76 11.82 -14.51 6.46
N GLY A 77 10.90 -15.18 5.74
CA GLY A 77 11.23 -16.19 4.73
C GLY A 77 10.99 -15.75 3.28
N ASN A 78 11.11 -14.46 2.95
CA ASN A 78 10.88 -13.99 1.58
C ASN A 78 12.17 -13.98 0.73
N PHE A 79 12.02 -14.10 -0.59
CA PHE A 79 13.14 -13.97 -1.53
C PHE A 79 13.80 -12.58 -1.46
N ALA A 80 13.02 -11.53 -1.16
CA ALA A 80 13.53 -10.18 -0.98
C ALA A 80 14.54 -10.09 0.18
N GLY A 81 14.32 -10.85 1.24
CA GLY A 81 15.19 -10.89 2.41
C GLY A 81 16.56 -11.49 2.10
N ILE A 82 16.63 -12.41 1.15
CA ILE A 82 17.89 -12.98 0.64
C ILE A 82 18.59 -11.97 -0.28
N ILE A 83 17.85 -11.33 -1.20
CA ILE A 83 18.41 -10.41 -2.20
C ILE A 83 18.94 -9.12 -1.58
N TYR A 84 18.23 -8.57 -0.58
CA TYR A 84 18.59 -7.31 0.08
C TYR A 84 19.28 -7.52 1.43
N ASP A 85 19.58 -8.76 1.78
CA ASP A 85 20.23 -9.18 3.03
C ASP A 85 19.56 -8.61 4.29
N GLN A 86 18.23 -8.72 4.33
CA GLN A 86 17.40 -8.25 5.45
C GLN A 86 17.79 -8.91 6.78
N GLY A 87 18.27 -10.15 6.72
CA GLY A 87 18.75 -10.90 7.88
C GLY A 87 20.02 -10.33 8.51
N TYR A 88 20.95 -9.78 7.71
CA TYR A 88 22.14 -9.11 8.23
C TYR A 88 21.79 -7.85 9.03
N PHE A 89 20.84 -7.06 8.53
CA PHE A 89 20.42 -5.82 9.18
C PHE A 89 19.35 -6.02 10.26
N ASN A 90 18.76 -7.22 10.38
CA ASN A 90 17.62 -7.53 11.26
C ASN A 90 16.36 -6.67 11.00
N LEU A 91 16.17 -6.14 9.79
CA LEU A 91 14.95 -5.42 9.39
C LEU A 91 14.13 -6.28 8.42
N TRP A 92 12.96 -6.73 8.87
CA TRP A 92 12.08 -7.60 8.09
C TRP A 92 10.90 -6.80 7.56
N HIS A 93 10.71 -6.76 6.24
CA HIS A 93 9.60 -6.02 5.63
C HIS A 93 8.40 -6.93 5.37
N ASP A 94 7.21 -6.47 5.75
CA ASP A 94 5.94 -7.13 5.47
C ASP A 94 5.25 -6.49 4.23
N PRO A 95 5.13 -7.20 3.11
CA PRO A 95 4.47 -6.68 1.92
C PRO A 95 2.95 -6.49 2.08
N GLU A 96 2.33 -7.15 3.08
CA GLU A 96 0.89 -7.13 3.34
C GLU A 96 0.51 -6.22 4.53
N GLY A 97 1.46 -5.44 5.03
CA GLY A 97 1.29 -4.56 6.19
C GLY A 97 0.20 -3.51 6.04
N LEU A 98 0.04 -2.64 7.04
CA LEU A 98 -1.10 -1.70 7.13
C LEU A 98 -1.22 -0.80 5.89
N LEU A 99 -0.09 -0.29 5.38
CA LEU A 99 -0.10 0.52 4.15
C LEU A 99 -0.41 -0.31 2.90
N GLY A 100 -0.01 -1.57 2.87
CA GLY A 100 -0.38 -2.52 1.81
C GLY A 100 -1.89 -2.76 1.76
N THR A 101 -2.52 -3.01 2.92
CA THR A 101 -3.98 -3.21 2.99
C THR A 101 -4.77 -1.98 2.52
N THR A 102 -4.26 -0.77 2.78
CA THR A 102 -4.85 0.49 2.33
C THR A 102 -4.90 0.56 0.80
N ASN A 103 -3.81 0.18 0.12
CA ASN A 103 -3.78 0.10 -1.34
C ASN A 103 -4.75 -0.96 -1.89
N SER A 104 -4.84 -2.13 -1.24
CA SER A 104 -5.79 -3.19 -1.62
C SER A 104 -7.25 -2.75 -1.51
N ILE A 105 -7.61 -1.98 -0.47
CA ILE A 105 -8.96 -1.40 -0.32
C ILE A 105 -9.27 -0.45 -1.48
N VAL A 106 -8.34 0.47 -1.79
CA VAL A 106 -8.49 1.43 -2.89
C VAL A 106 -8.66 0.70 -4.23
N LEU A 107 -7.81 -0.30 -4.50
CA LEU A 107 -7.88 -1.11 -5.71
C LEU A 107 -9.23 -1.84 -5.83
N THR A 108 -9.73 -2.39 -4.73
CA THR A 108 -11.02 -3.08 -4.69
C THR A 108 -12.19 -2.13 -5.01
N ILE A 109 -12.18 -0.92 -4.47
CA ILE A 109 -13.21 0.10 -4.74
C ILE A 109 -13.20 0.53 -6.21
N ILE A 110 -12.01 0.76 -6.77
CA ILE A 110 -11.86 1.09 -8.19
C ILE A 110 -12.34 -0.07 -9.07
N GLY A 111 -11.95 -1.30 -8.74
CA GLY A 111 -12.37 -2.51 -9.45
C GLY A 111 -13.89 -2.69 -9.47
N LEU A 112 -14.55 -2.47 -8.33
CA LEU A 112 -16.02 -2.51 -8.23
C LEU A 112 -16.67 -1.49 -9.18
N GLN A 113 -16.15 -0.27 -9.23
CA GLN A 113 -16.69 0.76 -10.13
C GLN A 113 -16.51 0.40 -11.60
N VAL A 114 -15.33 -0.10 -11.97
CA VAL A 114 -15.04 -0.51 -13.35
C VAL A 114 -15.99 -1.66 -13.73
N GLY A 115 -16.13 -2.68 -12.88
CA GLY A 115 -17.04 -3.80 -13.12
C GLY A 115 -18.49 -3.36 -13.28
N HIS A 116 -18.99 -2.49 -12.39
CA HIS A 116 -20.33 -1.92 -12.51
C HIS A 116 -20.48 -1.10 -13.80
N THR A 117 -19.49 -0.32 -14.19
CA THR A 117 -19.53 0.48 -15.44
C THR A 117 -19.60 -0.43 -16.68
N VAL A 118 -18.80 -1.50 -16.73
CA VAL A 118 -18.78 -2.46 -17.84
C VAL A 118 -20.12 -3.19 -17.96
N LEU A 119 -20.62 -3.76 -16.86
CA LEU A 119 -21.89 -4.51 -16.83
C LEU A 119 -23.12 -3.64 -17.16
N HIS A 120 -23.05 -2.34 -16.87
CA HIS A 120 -24.20 -1.45 -17.06
C HIS A 120 -24.16 -0.62 -18.34
N ASN A 121 -22.98 -0.31 -18.87
CA ASN A 121 -22.84 0.58 -20.03
C ASN A 121 -22.26 -0.10 -21.27
N VAL A 122 -21.44 -1.15 -21.12
CA VAL A 122 -20.72 -1.78 -22.23
C VAL A 122 -21.36 -3.12 -22.63
N GLN A 123 -21.70 -3.96 -21.66
CA GLN A 123 -22.31 -5.28 -21.89
C GLN A 123 -23.61 -5.47 -21.11
N PRO A 124 -24.68 -4.72 -21.44
CA PRO A 124 -25.97 -4.87 -20.76
C PRO A 124 -26.60 -6.27 -20.93
N TRP A 125 -26.21 -6.99 -21.99
CA TRP A 125 -26.64 -8.37 -22.26
C TRP A 125 -25.95 -9.43 -21.39
N ALA A 126 -24.87 -9.09 -20.68
CA ALA A 126 -24.17 -10.01 -19.78
C ALA A 126 -24.80 -10.06 -18.36
N ARG A 127 -25.92 -9.37 -18.15
CA ARG A 127 -26.73 -9.48 -16.94
C ARG A 127 -27.67 -10.69 -17.07
N PHE A 128 -27.21 -11.86 -16.66
CA PHE A 128 -28.04 -13.04 -16.46
C PHE A 128 -28.10 -13.36 -14.96
#